data_AF-A0A9W8W6J6-F1
#
_entry.id   AF-A0A9W8W6J6-F1
#
_cell.length_a   1.000
_cell.length_b   1.000
_cell.length_c   1.000
_cell.angle_alpha   90.00
_cell.angle_beta   90.00
_cell.angle_gamma   90.00
#
_symmetry.space_group_name_H-M   'P 1'
#
loop_
_entity.id
_entity.type
_entity.pdbx_description
1 polymer ?
#
loop_
_entity_poly.entity_id
_entity_poly.type
_entity_poly.pdbx_seq_one_letter_code
_entity_poly.pdbx_strand_id
1 'polypeptide(L)'
;MTARPPDAVQTAFDSAIQDFKQNLKNPGLYAQILQTTSINQVYDATDQLQKEQSKNGRLQHLSKIEPFLNRLKGYADVVDTFVQAKPDILALIWGPIKLLLVWADALTQSFAAISDILEELGSLLPEFCEARRIFTDSVRLQEILVLFFRDMLDFYLITIQFFSLNRLKFLFEALWPKRRDQIKIITKHIARHRDLMRTEVRLEEIRAADEARQRELEHFARTEEDAIKQEYFNLRAHVSPKTYDEDLYRYHEAVCDGTGKWLFRDQSFKEWTTHSNGSARILWLKGIPGAGQCTSGFERAIVGRVITSFPRQNTSCE
;
A
#
# COMPACT_ATOMS: atom_id res chain seq x y z
N MET A 1 13.51 -45.78 -16.70
CA MET A 1 13.88 -44.39 -16.41
C MET A 1 12.87 -43.84 -15.41
N THR A 2 13.12 -44.04 -14.13
CA THR A 2 12.27 -43.52 -13.04
C THR A 2 12.65 -42.08 -12.79
N ALA A 3 11.72 -41.14 -13.02
CA ALA A 3 11.90 -39.73 -12.73
C ALA A 3 12.24 -39.56 -11.24
N ARG A 4 13.36 -38.88 -10.96
CA ARG A 4 13.75 -38.47 -9.61
C ARG A 4 12.60 -37.60 -9.06
N PRO A 5 12.10 -37.83 -7.84
CA PRO A 5 11.08 -36.95 -7.25
C PRO A 5 11.61 -35.50 -7.24
N PRO A 6 10.73 -34.49 -7.42
CA PRO A 6 11.16 -33.10 -7.37
C PRO A 6 11.88 -32.86 -6.04
N ASP A 7 13.07 -32.26 -6.13
CA ASP A 7 13.85 -31.87 -4.97
C ASP A 7 12.98 -30.96 -4.08
N ALA A 8 12.98 -31.18 -2.77
CA ALA A 8 12.18 -30.38 -1.83
C ALA A 8 12.52 -28.89 -1.95
N VAL A 9 13.79 -28.59 -2.24
CA VAL A 9 14.30 -27.24 -2.48
C VAL A 9 13.70 -26.62 -3.75
N GLN A 10 13.64 -27.37 -4.85
CA GLN A 10 13.00 -26.91 -6.10
C GLN A 10 11.53 -26.56 -5.86
N THR A 11 10.83 -27.41 -5.11
CA THR A 11 9.41 -27.20 -4.76
C THR A 11 9.24 -25.92 -3.93
N ALA A 12 10.19 -25.62 -3.04
CA ALA A 12 10.16 -24.41 -2.22
C ALA A 12 10.42 -23.12 -3.03
N PHE A 13 11.32 -23.16 -4.03
CA PHE A 13 11.46 -22.09 -5.02
C PHE A 13 10.17 -21.90 -5.83
N ASP A 14 9.62 -22.99 -6.38
CA ASP A 14 8.39 -22.93 -7.18
C ASP A 14 7.22 -22.36 -6.35
N SER A 15 7.11 -22.70 -5.06
CA SER A 15 6.14 -22.11 -4.14
C SER A 15 6.34 -20.59 -4.00
N ALA A 16 7.56 -20.14 -3.74
CA ALA A 16 7.86 -18.71 -3.59
C ALA A 16 7.53 -17.92 -4.87
N ILE A 17 7.76 -18.52 -6.05
CA ILE A 17 7.38 -17.94 -7.34
C ILE A 17 5.85 -17.79 -7.44
N GLN A 18 5.09 -18.82 -7.07
CA GLN A 18 3.63 -18.76 -7.08
C GLN A 18 3.11 -17.69 -6.13
N ASP A 19 3.65 -17.62 -4.91
CA ASP A 19 3.26 -16.63 -3.91
C ASP A 19 3.52 -15.20 -4.41
N PHE A 20 4.68 -14.94 -4.99
CA PHE A 20 4.99 -13.63 -5.59
C PHE A 20 4.02 -13.28 -6.72
N LYS A 21 3.76 -14.23 -7.64
CA LYS A 21 2.84 -14.03 -8.76
C LYS A 21 1.41 -13.72 -8.29
N GLN A 22 0.92 -14.46 -7.29
CA GLN A 22 -0.41 -14.25 -6.72
C GLN A 22 -0.54 -12.89 -6.03
N ASN A 23 0.50 -12.48 -5.29
CA ASN A 23 0.49 -11.21 -4.57
C ASN A 23 0.73 -9.98 -5.45
N LEU A 24 1.43 -10.13 -6.59
CA LEU A 24 1.63 -9.05 -7.55
C LEU A 24 0.32 -8.61 -8.22
N LYS A 25 -0.63 -9.55 -8.42
CA LYS A 25 -1.98 -9.32 -8.99
C LYS A 25 -1.98 -8.56 -10.33
N ASN A 26 -0.89 -8.65 -11.09
CA ASN A 26 -0.73 -7.99 -12.39
C ASN A 26 0.00 -8.90 -13.39
N PRO A 27 -0.74 -9.66 -14.23
CA PRO A 27 -0.15 -10.61 -15.17
C PRO A 27 0.75 -9.97 -16.23
N GLY A 28 0.39 -8.77 -16.70
CA GLY A 28 1.17 -8.05 -17.71
C GLY A 28 2.52 -7.61 -17.16
N LEU A 29 2.52 -7.08 -15.94
CA LEU A 29 3.75 -6.70 -15.23
C LEU A 29 4.62 -7.92 -14.92
N TYR A 30 4.02 -9.03 -14.49
CA TYR A 30 4.73 -10.29 -14.28
C TYR A 30 5.44 -10.76 -15.56
N ALA A 31 4.74 -10.73 -16.71
CA ALA A 31 5.34 -11.09 -18.00
C ALA A 31 6.49 -10.16 -18.42
N GLN A 32 6.43 -8.87 -18.06
CA GLN A 32 7.51 -7.92 -18.28
C GLN A 32 8.74 -8.22 -17.42
N ILE A 33 8.52 -8.55 -16.13
CA ILE A 33 9.59 -8.97 -15.21
C ILE A 33 10.34 -10.17 -15.78
N LEU A 34 9.59 -11.16 -16.31
CA LEU A 34 10.18 -12.38 -16.84
C LEU A 34 11.08 -12.19 -18.09
N GLN A 35 11.08 -11.01 -18.73
CA GLN A 35 11.92 -10.74 -19.91
C GLN A 35 13.39 -10.50 -19.60
N THR A 36 13.73 -10.27 -18.33
CA THR A 36 15.09 -9.90 -17.92
C THR A 36 15.65 -11.02 -17.05
N THR A 37 16.56 -11.82 -17.61
CA THR A 37 17.11 -13.04 -17.00
C THR A 37 18.60 -12.95 -16.67
N SER A 38 19.24 -11.80 -16.93
CA SER A 38 20.68 -11.63 -16.72
C SER A 38 21.03 -10.26 -16.16
N ILE A 39 22.15 -10.22 -15.44
CA ILE A 39 22.72 -8.98 -14.92
C ILE A 39 23.11 -7.99 -16.03
N ASN A 40 23.54 -8.47 -17.20
CA ASN A 40 23.90 -7.61 -18.33
C ASN A 40 22.73 -6.74 -18.78
N GLN A 41 21.52 -7.31 -18.83
CA GLN A 41 20.31 -6.55 -19.15
C GLN A 41 19.95 -5.51 -18.07
N VAL A 42 20.41 -5.69 -16.82
CA VAL A 42 20.30 -4.69 -15.76
C VAL A 42 21.34 -3.58 -16.00
N TYR A 43 22.59 -3.94 -16.30
CA TYR A 43 23.64 -2.97 -16.62
C TYR A 43 23.30 -2.11 -17.85
N ASP A 44 22.79 -2.72 -18.91
CA ASP A 44 22.33 -2.01 -20.10
C ASP A 44 21.26 -0.97 -19.76
N ALA A 45 20.34 -1.32 -18.85
CA ALA A 45 19.30 -0.40 -18.37
C ALA A 45 19.88 0.71 -17.50
N THR A 46 20.83 0.42 -16.61
CA THR A 46 21.49 1.44 -15.79
C THR A 46 22.33 2.40 -16.62
N ASP A 47 23.01 1.92 -17.66
CA ASP A 47 23.79 2.75 -18.58
C ASP A 47 22.90 3.68 -19.40
N GLN A 48 21.73 3.19 -19.84
CA GLN A 48 20.72 4.00 -20.50
C GLN A 48 20.18 5.08 -19.55
N LEU A 49 19.83 4.72 -18.32
CA LEU A 49 19.37 5.67 -17.30
C LEU A 49 20.42 6.74 -17.01
N GLN A 50 21.70 6.37 -16.88
CA GLN A 50 22.80 7.31 -16.67
C GLN A 50 22.94 8.32 -17.82
N LYS A 51 22.80 7.86 -19.08
CA LYS A 51 22.84 8.74 -20.26
C LYS A 51 21.69 9.72 -20.26
N GLU A 52 20.48 9.29 -19.89
CA GLU A 52 19.29 10.15 -19.81
C GLU A 52 19.37 11.15 -18.65
N GLN A 53 19.81 10.69 -17.49
CA GLN A 53 20.08 11.49 -16.31
C GLN A 53 21.11 12.60 -16.58
N SER A 54 22.19 12.28 -17.30
CA SER A 54 23.23 13.24 -17.67
C SER A 54 22.70 14.35 -18.58
N LYS A 55 21.83 14.01 -19.54
CA LYS A 55 21.17 15.00 -20.42
C LYS A 55 20.26 15.93 -19.64
N ASN A 56 19.63 15.44 -18.58
CA ASN A 56 18.66 16.17 -17.76
C ASN A 56 19.28 16.82 -16.52
N GLY A 57 20.61 16.79 -16.36
CA GLY A 57 21.32 17.37 -15.21
C GLY A 57 21.07 16.65 -13.87
N ARG A 58 20.55 15.42 -13.89
CA ARG A 58 20.21 14.62 -12.70
C ARG A 58 21.22 13.48 -12.54
N LEU A 59 22.49 13.78 -12.26
CA LEU A 59 23.50 12.74 -12.05
C LEU A 59 23.23 11.98 -10.75
N GLN A 60 22.72 10.75 -10.84
CA GLN A 60 22.53 9.89 -9.68
C GLN A 60 23.63 8.83 -9.62
N HIS A 61 24.16 8.58 -8.42
CA HIS A 61 25.29 7.68 -8.20
C HIS A 61 24.85 6.21 -8.24
N LEU A 62 24.73 5.65 -9.45
CA LEU A 62 24.50 4.21 -9.65
C LEU A 62 25.63 3.33 -9.10
N SER A 63 26.79 3.88 -8.75
CA SER A 63 27.83 3.15 -8.02
C SER A 63 27.35 2.63 -6.65
N LYS A 64 26.37 3.30 -6.02
CA LYS A 64 25.79 2.86 -4.73
C LYS A 64 25.08 1.51 -4.80
N ILE A 65 24.54 1.14 -5.96
CA ILE A 65 23.79 -0.11 -6.12
C ILE A 65 24.69 -1.30 -6.49
N GLU A 66 25.94 -1.04 -6.87
CA GLU A 66 26.90 -2.05 -7.31
C GLU A 66 27.13 -3.16 -6.27
N PRO A 67 27.29 -2.87 -4.95
CA PRO A 67 27.43 -3.92 -3.94
C PRO A 67 26.27 -4.91 -3.95
N PHE A 68 25.04 -4.43 -4.10
CA PHE A 68 23.86 -5.28 -4.17
C PHE A 68 23.83 -6.14 -5.42
N LEU A 69 24.10 -5.56 -6.60
CA LEU A 69 24.15 -6.29 -7.86
C LEU A 69 25.22 -7.39 -7.83
N ASN A 70 26.38 -7.12 -7.23
CA ASN A 70 27.44 -8.12 -7.05
C ASN A 70 27.01 -9.26 -6.12
N ARG A 71 26.26 -8.97 -5.06
CA ARG A 71 25.69 -10.00 -4.16
C ARG A 71 24.63 -10.86 -4.87
N LEU A 72 23.75 -10.24 -5.65
CA LEU A 72 22.76 -10.94 -6.48
C LEU A 72 23.43 -11.83 -7.53
N LYS A 73 24.54 -11.38 -8.12
CA LYS A 73 25.31 -12.18 -9.08
C LYS A 73 25.80 -13.46 -8.43
N GLY A 74 26.43 -13.36 -7.27
CA GLY A 74 26.87 -14.53 -6.52
C GLY A 74 25.72 -15.44 -6.11
N TYR A 75 24.59 -14.87 -5.72
CA TYR A 75 23.38 -15.63 -5.40
C TYR A 75 22.88 -16.41 -6.63
N ALA A 76 22.71 -15.76 -7.77
CA ALA A 76 22.28 -16.37 -9.02
C ALA A 76 23.23 -17.48 -9.46
N ASP A 77 24.54 -17.25 -9.40
CA ASP A 77 25.57 -18.24 -9.75
C ASP A 77 25.48 -19.48 -8.86
N VAL A 78 25.17 -19.35 -7.57
CA VAL A 78 25.00 -20.48 -6.66
C VAL A 78 23.70 -21.22 -6.98
N VAL A 79 22.58 -20.51 -7.12
CA VAL A 79 21.26 -21.11 -7.43
C VAL A 79 21.27 -21.88 -8.76
N ASP A 80 21.97 -21.37 -9.76
CA ASP A 80 22.12 -22.02 -11.07
C ASP A 80 22.74 -23.42 -10.96
N THR A 81 23.65 -23.64 -10.01
CA THR A 81 24.37 -24.92 -9.87
C THR A 81 23.50 -26.09 -9.38
N PHE A 82 22.52 -25.85 -8.50
CA PHE A 82 21.77 -26.94 -7.86
C PHE A 82 20.31 -27.02 -8.29
N VAL A 83 19.72 -25.91 -8.77
CA VAL A 83 18.33 -25.88 -9.25
C VAL A 83 18.26 -26.06 -10.77
N GLN A 84 19.40 -26.12 -11.49
CA GLN A 84 19.48 -25.98 -12.95
C GLN A 84 18.59 -24.82 -13.40
N ALA A 85 18.90 -23.63 -12.86
CA ALA A 85 17.90 -22.59 -12.62
C ALA A 85 16.97 -22.39 -13.82
N LYS A 86 15.68 -22.63 -13.59
CA LYS A 86 14.65 -22.31 -14.58
C LYS A 86 14.78 -20.81 -14.93
N PRO A 87 14.57 -20.42 -16.20
CA PRO A 87 14.60 -19.03 -16.62
C PRO A 87 13.80 -18.09 -15.71
N ASP A 88 12.69 -18.57 -15.15
CA ASP A 88 11.82 -17.83 -14.22
C ASP A 88 12.52 -17.42 -12.92
N ILE A 89 13.39 -18.26 -12.34
CA ILE A 89 14.12 -17.93 -11.11
C ILE A 89 15.10 -16.80 -11.39
N LEU A 90 15.92 -16.95 -12.44
CA LEU A 90 16.84 -15.90 -12.87
C LEU A 90 16.08 -14.62 -13.20
N ALA A 91 14.92 -14.74 -13.84
CA ALA A 91 14.13 -13.58 -14.18
C ALA A 91 13.58 -12.84 -12.96
N LEU A 92 13.23 -13.57 -11.91
CA LEU A 92 12.77 -12.98 -10.66
C LEU A 92 13.90 -12.42 -9.78
N ILE A 93 15.15 -12.80 -10.05
CA ILE A 93 16.33 -12.14 -9.48
C ILE A 93 16.60 -10.81 -10.22
N TRP A 94 16.57 -10.80 -11.55
CA TRP A 94 17.07 -9.67 -12.35
C TRP A 94 15.98 -8.70 -12.84
N GLY A 95 14.80 -9.19 -13.15
CA GLY A 95 13.69 -8.40 -13.69
C GLY A 95 13.14 -7.35 -12.73
N PRO A 96 12.84 -7.70 -11.46
CA PRO A 96 12.31 -6.74 -10.51
C PRO A 96 13.27 -5.58 -10.24
N ILE A 97 14.57 -5.86 -10.07
CA ILE A 97 15.57 -4.82 -9.81
C ILE A 97 15.73 -3.88 -11.01
N LYS A 98 15.77 -4.40 -12.24
CA LYS A 98 15.78 -3.56 -13.44
C LYS A 98 14.55 -2.66 -13.52
N LEU A 99 13.36 -3.24 -13.33
CA LEU A 99 12.10 -2.50 -13.35
C LEU A 99 12.10 -1.38 -12.29
N LEU A 100 12.52 -1.72 -11.08
CA LEU A 100 12.58 -0.80 -9.95
C LEU A 100 13.50 0.39 -10.24
N LEU A 101 14.69 0.16 -10.81
CA LEU A 101 15.64 1.22 -11.14
C LEU A 101 15.09 2.17 -12.21
N VAL A 102 14.41 1.63 -13.23
CA VAL A 102 13.76 2.43 -14.27
C VAL A 102 12.60 3.24 -13.69
N TRP A 103 11.78 2.65 -12.83
CA TRP A 103 10.63 3.35 -12.23
C TRP A 103 11.05 4.41 -11.21
N ALA A 104 12.08 4.14 -10.41
CA ALA A 104 12.57 5.07 -9.41
C ALA A 104 13.15 6.35 -10.03
N ASP A 105 13.65 6.29 -11.27
CA ASP A 105 14.18 7.46 -12.00
C ASP A 105 13.14 8.59 -12.22
N ALA A 106 11.85 8.25 -12.16
CA ALA A 106 10.76 9.22 -12.28
C ALA A 106 10.89 10.40 -11.28
N LEU A 107 11.48 10.19 -10.11
CA LEU A 107 11.68 11.22 -9.07
C LEU A 107 13.06 11.07 -8.40
N THR A 108 13.80 12.17 -8.22
CA THR A 108 15.14 12.12 -7.61
C THR A 108 15.09 11.55 -6.18
N GLN A 109 14.09 11.95 -5.39
CA GLN A 109 13.88 11.41 -4.03
C GLN A 109 13.59 9.90 -4.02
N SER A 110 12.86 9.40 -5.02
CA SER A 110 12.53 7.99 -5.17
C SER A 110 13.75 7.15 -5.46
N PHE A 111 14.57 7.61 -6.42
CA PHE A 111 15.79 6.91 -6.78
C PHE A 111 16.83 6.95 -5.66
N ALA A 112 17.01 8.09 -4.98
CA ALA A 112 17.88 8.18 -3.81
C ALA A 112 17.44 7.19 -2.71
N ALA A 113 16.15 7.20 -2.37
CA ALA A 113 15.63 6.32 -1.33
C ALA A 113 15.76 4.83 -1.66
N ILE A 114 15.58 4.44 -2.92
CA ILE A 114 15.79 3.06 -3.34
C ILE A 114 17.27 2.70 -3.39
N SER A 115 18.12 3.60 -3.88
CA SER A 115 19.58 3.37 -3.91
C SER A 115 20.13 3.13 -2.51
N ASP A 116 19.68 3.90 -1.51
CA ASP A 116 20.11 3.73 -0.12
C ASP A 116 19.66 2.39 0.48
N ILE A 117 18.44 1.93 0.15
CA ILE A 117 17.96 0.61 0.59
C ILE A 117 18.73 -0.51 -0.11
N LEU A 118 18.98 -0.39 -1.41
CA LEU A 118 19.76 -1.39 -2.14
C LEU A 118 21.20 -1.47 -1.62
N GLU A 119 21.82 -0.33 -1.32
CA GLU A 119 23.13 -0.25 -0.68
C GLU A 119 23.13 -0.98 0.69
N GLU A 120 22.13 -0.73 1.53
CA GLU A 120 21.94 -1.41 2.81
C GLU A 120 21.79 -2.93 2.63
N LEU A 121 20.91 -3.37 1.74
CA LEU A 121 20.70 -4.79 1.45
C LEU A 121 21.97 -5.46 0.91
N GLY A 122 22.73 -4.78 0.06
CA GLY A 122 24.01 -5.26 -0.46
C GLY A 122 25.05 -5.48 0.65
N SER A 123 25.05 -4.62 1.68
CA SER A 123 25.93 -4.77 2.84
C SER A 123 25.55 -5.95 3.76
N LEU A 124 24.26 -6.31 3.78
CA LEU A 124 23.71 -7.36 4.63
C LEU A 124 23.75 -8.73 3.98
N LEU A 125 23.66 -8.82 2.65
CA LEU A 125 23.74 -10.10 1.96
C LEU A 125 25.15 -10.73 2.11
N PRO A 126 25.24 -12.07 2.26
CA PRO A 126 26.52 -12.76 2.36
C PRO A 126 27.25 -12.86 1.02
N GLU A 127 28.53 -13.24 1.09
CA GLU A 127 29.33 -13.59 -0.08
C GLU A 127 29.01 -15.00 -0.56
N PHE A 128 28.05 -15.11 -1.48
CA PHE A 128 27.59 -16.40 -1.99
C PHE A 128 28.67 -17.14 -2.81
N CYS A 129 29.57 -16.43 -3.50
CA CYS A 129 30.55 -17.01 -4.42
C CYS A 129 31.62 -17.89 -3.74
N GLU A 130 32.03 -17.57 -2.51
CA GLU A 130 33.17 -18.24 -1.87
C GLU A 130 32.85 -19.69 -1.43
N ALA A 131 31.59 -20.08 -1.42
CA ALA A 131 31.13 -21.36 -0.87
C ALA A 131 30.28 -22.19 -1.85
N ARG A 132 30.39 -21.96 -3.18
CA ARG A 132 29.58 -22.65 -4.21
C ARG A 132 29.44 -24.17 -4.00
N ARG A 133 30.56 -24.87 -3.77
CA ARG A 133 30.55 -26.33 -3.57
C ARG A 133 29.87 -26.74 -2.25
N ILE A 134 30.01 -25.93 -1.21
CA ILE A 134 29.42 -26.19 0.12
C ILE A 134 27.89 -26.05 0.05
N PHE A 135 27.39 -25.08 -0.74
CA PHE A 135 25.96 -24.91 -0.98
C PHE A 135 25.34 -26.07 -1.75
N THR A 136 26.04 -26.60 -2.76
CA THR A 136 25.52 -27.74 -3.54
C THR A 136 25.39 -29.02 -2.70
N ASP A 137 26.30 -29.24 -1.76
CA ASP A 137 26.34 -30.50 -0.98
C ASP A 137 25.51 -30.44 0.31
N SER A 138 24.98 -29.27 0.69
CA SER A 138 24.27 -29.06 1.96
C SER A 138 22.81 -28.64 1.75
N VAL A 139 21.87 -29.57 1.93
CA VAL A 139 20.41 -29.32 1.90
C VAL A 139 20.04 -28.18 2.86
N ARG A 140 20.68 -28.12 4.04
CA ARG A 140 20.52 -27.06 5.01
C ARG A 140 20.78 -25.67 4.42
N LEU A 141 21.91 -25.51 3.72
CA LEU A 141 22.25 -24.21 3.14
C LEU A 141 21.37 -23.89 1.93
N GLN A 142 20.90 -24.90 1.19
CA GLN A 142 19.94 -24.71 0.10
C GLN A 142 18.59 -24.19 0.63
N GLU A 143 18.09 -24.68 1.77
CA GLU A 143 16.89 -24.13 2.40
C GLU A 143 17.10 -22.66 2.81
N ILE A 144 18.28 -22.28 3.30
CA ILE A 144 18.58 -20.87 3.61
C ILE A 144 18.62 -20.02 2.32
N LEU A 145 19.12 -20.56 1.20
CA LEU A 145 19.06 -19.86 -0.10
C LEU A 145 17.61 -19.61 -0.54
N VAL A 146 16.69 -20.55 -0.29
CA VAL A 146 15.26 -20.34 -0.54
C VAL A 146 14.72 -19.21 0.35
N LEU A 147 15.13 -19.13 1.61
CA LEU A 147 14.73 -18.03 2.50
C LEU A 147 15.19 -16.67 1.97
N PHE A 148 16.44 -16.56 1.50
CA PHE A 148 16.91 -15.34 0.83
C PHE A 148 16.09 -15.02 -0.42
N PHE A 149 15.69 -16.02 -1.20
CA PHE A 149 14.83 -15.81 -2.36
C PHE A 149 13.50 -15.18 -1.95
N ARG A 150 12.85 -15.72 -0.92
CA ARG A 150 11.58 -15.21 -0.40
C ARG A 150 11.73 -13.78 0.11
N ASP A 151 12.77 -13.49 0.89
CA ASP A 151 13.03 -12.13 1.38
C ASP A 151 13.22 -11.13 0.23
N MET A 152 13.97 -11.52 -0.82
CA MET A 152 14.15 -10.69 -2.02
C MET A 152 12.82 -10.45 -2.75
N LEU A 153 12.01 -11.49 -2.93
CA LEU A 153 10.70 -11.38 -3.56
C LEU A 153 9.74 -10.49 -2.77
N ASP A 154 9.75 -10.56 -1.44
CA ASP A 154 8.93 -9.69 -0.59
C ASP A 154 9.38 -8.23 -0.69
N PHE A 155 10.70 -7.99 -0.73
CA PHE A 155 11.25 -6.66 -0.95
C PHE A 155 10.82 -6.10 -2.31
N TYR A 156 10.94 -6.91 -3.36
CA TYR A 156 10.49 -6.54 -4.70
C TYR A 156 9.00 -6.29 -4.76
N LEU A 157 8.18 -7.10 -4.09
CA LEU A 157 6.74 -6.94 -4.08
C LEU A 157 6.35 -5.59 -3.45
N ILE A 158 6.90 -5.26 -2.27
CA ILE A 158 6.62 -4.00 -1.57
C ILE A 158 7.01 -2.80 -2.45
N THR A 159 8.21 -2.85 -3.02
CA THR A 159 8.74 -1.74 -3.81
C THR A 159 7.99 -1.58 -5.13
N ILE A 160 7.78 -2.66 -5.89
CA ILE A 160 7.02 -2.62 -7.15
C ILE A 160 5.61 -2.10 -6.91
N GLN A 161 4.89 -2.61 -5.90
CA GLN A 161 3.54 -2.12 -5.59
C GLN A 161 3.55 -0.63 -5.27
N PHE A 162 4.54 -0.14 -4.51
CA PHE A 162 4.69 1.27 -4.19
C PHE A 162 5.02 2.14 -5.41
N PHE A 163 6.01 1.76 -6.22
CA PHE A 163 6.41 2.53 -7.41
C PHE A 163 5.41 2.46 -8.55
N SER A 164 4.51 1.47 -8.55
CA SER A 164 3.39 1.40 -9.49
C SER A 164 2.24 2.36 -9.17
N LEU A 165 2.28 3.08 -8.04
CA LEU A 165 1.21 3.98 -7.64
C LEU A 165 1.08 5.17 -8.61
N ASN A 166 -0.14 5.36 -9.11
CA ASN A 166 -0.49 6.56 -9.85
C ASN A 166 -0.24 7.80 -8.97
N ARG A 167 0.30 8.87 -9.58
CA ARG A 167 0.58 10.13 -8.88
C ARG A 167 1.60 9.99 -7.73
N LEU A 168 2.53 9.04 -7.83
CA LEU A 168 3.62 8.82 -6.87
C LEU A 168 4.28 10.12 -6.39
N LYS A 169 4.49 11.10 -7.27
CA LYS A 169 5.05 12.42 -6.94
C LYS A 169 4.37 13.10 -5.73
N PHE A 170 3.06 12.98 -5.62
CA PHE A 170 2.28 13.61 -4.55
C PHE A 170 2.15 12.72 -3.32
N LEU A 171 2.25 11.40 -3.50
CA LEU A 171 2.03 10.42 -2.43
C LEU A 171 3.32 9.97 -1.76
N PHE A 172 4.48 10.24 -2.36
CA PHE A 172 5.77 9.69 -1.92
C PHE A 172 6.06 10.02 -0.46
N GLU A 173 6.08 11.29 -0.08
CA GLU A 173 6.39 11.71 1.30
C GLU A 173 5.43 11.12 2.34
N ALA A 174 4.15 10.99 1.97
CA ALA A 174 3.13 10.49 2.89
C ALA A 174 3.21 8.96 3.06
N LEU A 175 3.49 8.21 1.99
CA LEU A 175 3.37 6.75 1.97
C LEU A 175 4.72 6.03 2.10
N TRP A 176 5.83 6.68 1.72
CA TRP A 176 7.16 6.08 1.74
C TRP A 176 7.64 5.66 3.13
N PRO A 177 7.47 6.47 4.21
CA PRO A 177 7.95 6.07 5.54
C PRO A 177 7.39 4.71 5.98
N LYS A 178 6.11 4.47 5.73
CA LYS A 178 5.44 3.21 6.08
C LYS A 178 5.98 2.02 5.28
N ARG A 179 6.18 2.20 3.97
CA ARG A 179 6.78 1.15 3.12
C ARG A 179 8.24 0.88 3.48
N ARG A 180 8.99 1.92 3.86
CA ARG A 180 10.35 1.78 4.38
C ARG A 180 10.36 0.98 5.68
N ASP A 181 9.41 1.18 6.59
CA ASP A 181 9.32 0.39 7.81
C ASP A 181 8.99 -1.09 7.53
N GLN A 182 8.16 -1.37 6.53
CA GLN A 182 7.92 -2.72 6.05
C GLN A 182 9.20 -3.36 5.48
N ILE A 183 9.97 -2.61 4.69
CA ILE A 183 11.26 -3.08 4.14
C ILE A 183 12.26 -3.37 5.26
N LYS A 184 12.31 -2.56 6.34
CA LYS A 184 13.18 -2.84 7.49
C LYS A 184 12.89 -4.18 8.16
N ILE A 185 11.65 -4.69 8.10
CA ILE A 185 11.34 -6.03 8.61
C ILE A 185 12.07 -7.08 7.77
N ILE A 186 12.04 -6.95 6.44
CA ILE A 186 12.77 -7.84 5.52
C ILE A 186 14.27 -7.74 5.73
N THR A 187 14.81 -6.53 5.88
CA THR A 187 16.22 -6.30 6.21
C THR A 187 16.65 -7.08 7.46
N LYS A 188 15.79 -7.16 8.48
CA LYS A 188 16.05 -7.99 9.68
C LYS A 188 16.01 -9.48 9.39
N HIS A 189 15.10 -9.95 8.53
CA HIS A 189 15.04 -11.36 8.10
C HIS A 189 16.32 -11.75 7.36
N ILE A 190 16.76 -10.96 6.39
CA ILE A 190 18.01 -11.16 5.64
C ILE A 190 19.22 -11.24 6.58
N ALA A 191 19.31 -10.33 7.55
CA ALA A 191 20.38 -10.36 8.55
C ALA A 191 20.38 -11.65 9.37
N ARG A 192 19.21 -12.08 9.87
CA ARG A 192 19.05 -13.34 10.61
C ARG A 192 19.44 -14.55 9.75
N HIS A 193 18.97 -14.62 8.50
CA HIS A 193 19.29 -15.73 7.59
C HIS A 193 20.79 -15.78 7.25
N ARG A 194 21.46 -14.62 7.16
CA ARG A 194 22.94 -14.57 7.05
C ARG A 194 23.63 -15.16 8.27
N ASP A 195 23.14 -14.87 9.46
CA ASP A 195 23.73 -15.41 10.70
C ASP A 195 23.50 -16.93 10.82
N LEU A 196 22.35 -17.43 10.36
CA LEU A 196 22.08 -18.87 10.23
C LEU A 196 23.08 -19.56 9.28
N MET A 197 23.50 -18.91 8.18
CA MET A 197 24.52 -19.50 7.30
C MET A 197 25.87 -19.69 7.97
N ARG A 198 26.22 -18.83 8.94
CA ARG A 198 27.54 -18.83 9.60
C ARG A 198 27.64 -19.80 10.77
N THR A 199 26.51 -20.26 11.29
CA THR A 199 26.44 -21.07 12.50
C THR A 199 26.18 -22.54 12.13
N GLU A 200 26.66 -23.48 12.96
CA GLU A 200 26.21 -24.87 12.86
C GLU A 200 24.78 -24.99 13.37
N VAL A 201 23.81 -24.65 12.51
CA VAL A 201 22.38 -24.74 12.83
C VAL A 201 21.76 -26.03 12.32
N ARG A 202 20.69 -26.47 12.98
CA ARG A 202 19.90 -27.62 12.57
C ARG A 202 18.75 -27.19 11.66
N LEU A 203 18.14 -28.15 10.96
CA LEU A 203 17.04 -27.89 10.04
C LEU A 203 15.82 -27.29 10.76
N GLU A 204 15.61 -27.67 12.02
CA GLU A 204 14.52 -27.15 12.85
C GLU A 204 14.64 -25.64 13.08
N GLU A 205 15.85 -25.11 13.20
CA GLU A 205 16.09 -23.67 13.42
C GLU A 205 15.81 -22.86 12.15
N ILE A 206 16.09 -23.43 10.98
CA ILE A 206 15.75 -22.82 9.68
C ILE A 206 14.23 -22.75 9.50
N ARG A 207 13.52 -23.83 9.84
CA ARG A 207 12.05 -23.84 9.82
C ARG A 207 11.46 -22.83 10.81
N ALA A 208 12.02 -22.76 12.03
CA ALA A 208 11.61 -21.77 13.01
C ALA A 208 11.83 -20.33 12.51
N ALA A 209 12.91 -20.09 11.76
CA ALA A 209 13.16 -18.79 11.13
C ALA A 209 12.13 -18.47 10.03
N ASP A 210 11.78 -19.42 9.16
CA ASP A 210 10.72 -19.23 8.14
C ASP A 210 9.35 -18.96 8.77
N GLU A 211 9.00 -19.69 9.82
CA GLU A 211 7.75 -19.44 10.54
C GLU A 211 7.75 -18.07 11.25
N ALA A 212 8.88 -17.66 11.82
CA ALA A 212 9.02 -16.35 12.44
C ALA A 212 8.88 -15.22 11.40
N ARG A 213 9.51 -15.40 10.23
CA ARG A 213 9.39 -14.52 9.06
C ARG A 213 7.93 -14.33 8.67
N GLN A 214 7.21 -15.44 8.47
CA GLN A 214 5.78 -15.43 8.12
C GLN A 214 4.92 -14.74 9.19
N ARG A 215 5.12 -15.09 10.47
CA ARG A 215 4.37 -14.48 11.59
C ARG A 215 4.58 -12.96 11.67
N GLU A 216 5.81 -12.50 11.51
CA GLU A 216 6.14 -11.07 11.56
C GLU A 216 5.52 -10.30 10.38
N LEU A 217 5.57 -10.85 9.16
CA LEU A 217 4.94 -10.24 7.98
C LEU A 217 3.42 -10.16 8.12
N GLU A 218 2.77 -11.24 8.54
CA GLU A 218 1.32 -11.25 8.77
C GLU A 218 0.91 -10.31 9.91
N HIS A 219 1.69 -10.26 10.99
CA HIS A 219 1.40 -9.34 12.10
C HIS A 219 1.48 -7.88 11.63
N PHE A 220 2.48 -7.53 10.83
CA PHE A 220 2.58 -6.20 10.24
C PHE A 220 1.39 -5.90 9.32
N ALA A 221 1.01 -6.84 8.44
CA ALA A 221 -0.12 -6.69 7.54
C ALA A 221 -1.45 -6.48 8.29
N ARG A 222 -1.71 -7.30 9.33
CA ARG A 222 -2.89 -7.16 10.21
C ARG A 222 -2.92 -5.80 10.90
N THR A 223 -1.78 -5.38 11.47
CA THR A 223 -1.66 -4.07 12.13
C THR A 223 -1.90 -2.92 11.15
N GLU A 224 -1.42 -3.03 9.90
CA GLU A 224 -1.69 -2.04 8.85
C GLU A 224 -3.18 -1.98 8.50
N GLU A 225 -3.83 -3.13 8.33
CA GLU A 225 -5.26 -3.20 8.02
C GLU A 225 -6.11 -2.59 9.14
N ASP A 226 -5.79 -2.90 10.39
CA ASP A 226 -6.48 -2.36 11.56
C ASP A 226 -6.27 -0.85 11.69
N ALA A 227 -5.05 -0.35 11.46
CA ALA A 227 -4.78 1.09 11.46
C ALA A 227 -5.57 1.82 10.37
N ILE A 228 -5.65 1.25 9.16
CA ILE A 228 -6.45 1.83 8.05
C ILE A 228 -7.94 1.84 8.42
N LYS A 229 -8.45 0.75 9.00
CA LYS A 229 -9.86 0.68 9.45
C LYS A 229 -10.14 1.72 10.52
N GLN A 230 -9.27 1.84 11.52
CA GLN A 230 -9.40 2.84 12.58
C GLN A 230 -9.42 4.26 12.02
N GLU A 231 -8.49 4.59 11.13
CA GLU A 231 -8.43 5.91 10.50
C GLU A 231 -9.69 6.19 9.67
N TYR A 232 -10.17 5.19 8.91
CA TYR A 232 -11.44 5.30 8.20
C TYR A 232 -12.61 5.62 9.12
N PHE A 233 -12.75 4.92 10.25
CA PHE A 233 -13.82 5.19 11.21
C PHE A 233 -13.68 6.56 11.87
N ASN A 234 -12.46 6.99 12.18
CA ASN A 234 -12.18 8.31 12.73
C ASN A 234 -12.61 9.41 11.75
N LEU A 235 -12.17 9.33 10.49
CA LEU A 235 -12.53 10.29 9.45
C LEU A 235 -14.04 10.27 9.17
N ARG A 236 -14.65 9.08 9.11
CA ARG A 236 -16.09 8.93 8.95
C ARG A 236 -16.84 9.62 10.09
N ALA A 237 -16.41 9.46 11.34
CA ALA A 237 -17.04 10.13 12.48
C ALA A 237 -16.94 11.66 12.38
N HIS A 238 -15.81 12.19 11.91
CA HIS A 238 -15.60 13.64 11.76
C HIS A 238 -16.42 14.25 10.61
N VAL A 239 -16.60 13.51 9.52
CA VAL A 239 -17.31 13.98 8.31
C VAL A 239 -18.80 13.67 8.37
N SER A 240 -19.23 12.73 9.22
CA SER A 240 -20.64 12.37 9.36
C SER A 240 -21.47 13.60 9.71
N PRO A 241 -22.50 13.94 8.90
CA PRO A 241 -23.39 15.04 9.21
C PRO A 241 -23.98 14.85 10.61
N LYS A 242 -23.97 15.92 11.41
CA LYS A 242 -24.73 15.92 12.67
C LYS A 242 -26.20 15.77 12.30
N THR A 243 -26.79 14.64 12.68
CA THR A 243 -28.23 14.44 12.58
C THR A 243 -28.90 15.23 13.70
N TYR A 244 -29.73 16.20 13.35
CA TYR A 244 -30.48 17.00 14.32
C TYR A 244 -31.79 16.31 14.74
N ASP A 245 -31.99 15.04 14.40
CA ASP A 245 -33.27 14.34 14.62
C ASP A 245 -33.64 14.34 16.11
N GLU A 246 -32.72 14.04 17.03
CA GLU A 246 -32.98 14.08 18.48
C GLU A 246 -33.35 15.49 18.97
N ASP A 247 -32.62 16.50 18.51
CA ASP A 247 -32.93 17.90 18.83
C ASP A 247 -34.32 18.28 18.27
N LEU A 248 -34.63 17.85 17.04
CA LEU A 248 -35.90 18.11 16.37
C LEU A 248 -37.07 17.43 17.09
N TYR A 249 -36.91 16.17 17.50
CA TYR A 249 -37.92 15.43 18.29
C TYR A 249 -38.15 16.12 19.63
N ARG A 250 -37.07 16.45 20.36
CA ARG A 250 -37.17 17.17 21.64
C ARG A 250 -37.86 18.52 21.47
N TYR A 251 -37.58 19.24 20.39
CA TYR A 251 -38.24 20.52 20.11
C TYR A 251 -39.70 20.35 19.69
N HIS A 252 -40.03 19.29 18.96
CA HIS A 252 -41.41 18.98 18.60
C HIS A 252 -42.26 18.67 19.84
N GLU A 253 -41.74 17.90 20.79
CA GLU A 253 -42.43 17.59 22.05
C GLU A 253 -42.65 18.83 22.95
N ALA A 254 -41.76 19.82 22.89
CA ALA A 254 -41.86 21.03 23.69
C ALA A 254 -42.88 22.07 23.15
N VAL A 255 -43.49 21.83 21.98
CA VAL A 255 -44.39 22.77 21.32
C VAL A 255 -45.85 22.44 21.65
N CYS A 256 -46.58 23.40 22.22
CA CYS A 256 -48.02 23.25 22.48
C CYS A 256 -48.83 23.08 21.19
N ASP A 257 -49.87 22.27 21.25
CA ASP A 257 -50.79 22.05 20.15
C ASP A 257 -51.40 23.36 19.62
N GLY A 258 -51.24 23.60 18.32
CA GLY A 258 -51.76 24.81 17.66
C GLY A 258 -50.71 25.87 17.35
N THR A 259 -49.54 25.82 17.99
CA THR A 259 -48.43 26.74 17.74
C THR A 259 -48.01 26.70 16.27
N GLY A 260 -47.84 27.87 15.65
CA GLY A 260 -47.38 28.02 14.27
C GLY A 260 -48.38 27.62 13.18
N LYS A 261 -49.56 27.05 13.51
CA LYS A 261 -50.57 26.64 12.51
C LYS A 261 -51.11 27.81 11.68
N TRP A 262 -51.12 29.02 12.24
CA TRP A 262 -51.58 30.22 11.55
C TRP A 262 -50.69 30.58 10.35
N LEU A 263 -49.38 30.32 10.44
CA LEU A 263 -48.42 30.67 9.39
C LEU A 263 -48.71 29.91 8.09
N PHE A 264 -49.07 28.63 8.18
CA PHE A 264 -49.44 27.82 7.00
C PHE A 264 -50.76 28.24 6.34
N ARG A 265 -51.57 29.05 7.03
CA ARG A 265 -52.79 29.63 6.47
C ARG A 265 -52.54 30.98 5.82
N ASP A 266 -51.44 31.64 6.17
CA ASP A 266 -51.04 32.95 5.67
C ASP A 266 -50.72 32.90 4.18
N GLN A 267 -51.25 33.87 3.44
CA GLN A 267 -51.13 33.91 1.99
C GLN A 267 -49.71 34.25 1.54
N SER A 268 -49.01 35.13 2.26
CA SER A 268 -47.62 35.48 1.98
C SER A 268 -46.69 34.30 2.23
N PHE A 269 -46.97 33.47 3.24
CA PHE A 269 -46.23 32.22 3.44
C PHE A 269 -46.46 31.20 2.30
N LYS A 270 -47.72 31.02 1.86
CA LYS A 270 -48.03 30.11 0.73
C LYS A 270 -47.31 30.52 -0.55
N GLU A 271 -47.39 31.80 -0.91
CA GLU A 271 -46.73 32.36 -2.09
C GLU A 271 -45.20 32.23 -2.03
N TRP A 272 -44.61 32.36 -0.83
CA TRP A 272 -43.19 32.11 -0.60
C TRP A 272 -42.84 30.63 -0.81
N THR A 273 -43.64 29.69 -0.28
CA THR A 273 -43.36 28.24 -0.44
C THR A 273 -43.53 27.72 -1.87
N THR A 274 -44.51 28.22 -2.63
CA THR A 274 -44.83 27.71 -3.98
C THR A 274 -43.94 28.28 -5.08
N HIS A 275 -43.01 29.19 -4.75
CA HIS A 275 -42.08 29.83 -5.71
C HIS A 275 -42.77 30.45 -6.93
N SER A 276 -44.06 30.79 -6.82
CA SER A 276 -44.93 31.10 -7.95
C SER A 276 -44.69 32.48 -8.56
N ASN A 277 -43.95 33.36 -7.86
CA ASN A 277 -43.48 34.62 -8.39
C ASN A 277 -41.96 34.71 -8.14
N GLY A 278 -41.16 34.84 -9.21
CA GLY A 278 -39.70 34.91 -9.18
C GLY A 278 -39.07 36.09 -8.39
N SER A 279 -39.85 36.78 -7.56
CA SER A 279 -39.47 37.97 -6.79
C SER A 279 -39.43 37.77 -5.26
N ALA A 280 -40.13 36.77 -4.70
CA ALA A 280 -40.20 36.61 -3.24
C ALA A 280 -39.25 35.53 -2.72
N ARG A 281 -37.96 35.88 -2.53
CA ARG A 281 -36.98 34.99 -1.87
C ARG A 281 -36.92 35.16 -0.34
N ILE A 282 -37.58 36.18 0.20
CA ILE A 282 -37.48 36.57 1.61
C ILE A 282 -38.89 36.81 2.19
N LEU A 283 -39.21 36.16 3.30
CA LEU A 283 -40.42 36.39 4.08
C LEU A 283 -40.04 37.12 5.38
N TRP A 284 -40.68 38.26 5.64
CA TRP A 284 -40.46 39.04 6.87
C TRP A 284 -41.54 38.72 7.91
N LEU A 285 -41.15 38.12 9.03
CA LEU A 285 -42.02 37.89 10.17
C LEU A 285 -41.82 39.03 11.19
N LYS A 286 -42.91 39.72 11.56
CA LYS A 286 -42.88 40.85 12.49
C LYS A 286 -43.91 40.67 13.61
N GLY A 287 -43.63 41.28 14.75
CA GLY A 287 -44.58 41.43 15.83
C GLY A 287 -43.92 41.66 17.19
N ILE A 288 -44.77 41.61 18.20
CA ILE A 288 -44.50 42.30 19.46
C ILE A 288 -43.41 41.59 20.28
N PRO A 289 -42.54 42.34 20.98
CA PRO A 289 -41.54 41.75 21.88
C PRO A 289 -42.21 40.79 22.87
N GLY A 290 -41.69 39.57 22.99
CA GLY A 290 -42.25 38.54 23.89
C GLY A 290 -43.40 37.71 23.33
N ALA A 291 -43.94 37.98 22.13
CA ALA A 291 -44.95 37.13 21.46
C ALA A 291 -44.38 35.82 20.87
N GLY A 292 -43.20 35.45 21.31
CA GLY A 292 -42.56 34.20 20.95
C GLY A 292 -41.90 34.16 19.57
N GLN A 293 -41.88 35.26 18.80
CA GLN A 293 -41.35 35.30 17.43
C GLN A 293 -39.86 34.98 17.33
N CYS A 294 -39.08 35.40 18.33
CA CYS A 294 -37.67 35.01 18.51
C CYS A 294 -37.48 34.04 19.68
N THR A 295 -38.57 33.56 20.32
CA THR A 295 -38.43 32.47 21.27
C THR A 295 -38.27 31.19 20.49
N SER A 296 -37.36 30.39 21.00
CA SER A 296 -36.96 29.15 20.37
C SER A 296 -38.14 28.28 19.91
N GLY A 297 -39.28 28.25 20.63
CA GLY A 297 -40.46 27.45 20.24
C GLY A 297 -41.12 27.80 18.90
N PHE A 298 -41.16 29.08 18.47
CA PHE A 298 -41.83 29.47 17.21
C PHE A 298 -40.95 29.20 15.99
N GLU A 299 -39.67 29.61 16.03
CA GLU A 299 -38.68 29.24 15.01
C GLU A 299 -38.54 27.72 14.90
N ARG A 300 -38.51 26.99 16.04
CA ARG A 300 -38.39 25.53 16.08
C ARG A 300 -39.63 24.80 15.54
N ALA A 301 -40.85 25.31 15.79
CA ALA A 301 -42.09 24.75 15.23
C ALA A 301 -42.16 24.93 13.71
N ILE A 302 -41.63 26.04 13.19
CA ILE A 302 -41.52 26.30 11.75
C ILE A 302 -40.48 25.37 11.14
N VAL A 303 -39.28 25.27 11.71
CA VAL A 303 -38.21 24.40 11.19
C VAL A 303 -38.65 22.93 11.15
N GLY A 304 -39.23 22.40 12.22
CA GLY A 304 -39.73 21.01 12.24
C GLY A 304 -40.80 20.73 11.20
N ARG A 305 -41.78 21.61 11.04
CA ARG A 305 -42.89 21.39 10.08
C ARG A 305 -42.52 21.70 8.64
N VAL A 306 -41.66 22.70 8.42
CA VAL A 306 -41.13 23.04 7.08
C VAL A 306 -40.25 21.89 6.56
N ILE A 307 -39.33 21.35 7.40
CA ILE A 307 -38.49 20.20 7.03
C ILE A 307 -39.34 18.96 6.70
N THR A 308 -40.45 18.72 7.40
CA THR A 308 -41.35 17.60 7.08
C THR A 308 -42.23 17.83 5.84
N SER A 309 -42.44 19.10 5.46
CA SER A 309 -43.28 19.47 4.30
C SER A 309 -42.51 19.54 2.98
N PHE A 310 -41.18 19.67 3.04
CA PHE A 310 -40.31 19.45 1.88
C PHE A 310 -39.99 17.96 1.81
N PRO A 311 -40.37 17.24 0.74
CA PRO A 311 -39.98 15.84 0.60
C PRO A 311 -38.46 15.77 0.63
N ARG A 312 -37.89 14.88 1.47
CA ARG A 312 -36.48 14.50 1.39
C ARG A 312 -36.23 14.10 -0.06
N GLN A 313 -35.56 14.93 -0.84
CA GLN A 313 -34.98 14.46 -2.09
C GLN A 313 -33.99 13.38 -1.67
N ASN A 314 -34.35 12.11 -1.88
CA ASN A 314 -33.41 11.01 -1.86
C ASN A 314 -32.37 11.33 -2.93
N THR A 315 -31.28 12.00 -2.54
CA THR A 315 -30.02 11.87 -3.24
C THR A 315 -29.47 10.51 -2.87
N SER A 316 -30.03 9.47 -3.50
CA SER A 316 -29.29 8.24 -3.73
C SER A 316 -28.09 8.63 -4.57
N CYS A 317 -26.93 8.81 -3.93
CA CYS A 317 -25.67 8.70 -4.64
C CYS A 317 -25.43 7.20 -4.84
N GLU A 318 -25.79 6.70 -6.02
CA GLU A 318 -25.19 5.49 -6.57
C GLU A 318 -23.69 5.69 -6.86
#